data_AF-A0A1A7MGB5-F1
#
_entry.id   AF-A0A1A7MGB5-F1
#
_cell.length_a   1.000
_cell.length_b   1.000
_cell.length_c   1.000
_cell.angle_alpha   90.00
_cell.angle_beta   90.00
_cell.angle_gamma   90.00
#
_symmetry.space_group_name_H-M   'P 1'
#
loop_
_entity.id
_entity.type
_entity.pdbx_description
1 polymer ?
#
loop_
_entity_poly.entity_id
_entity_poly.type
_entity_poly.pdbx_seq_one_letter_code
_entity_poly.pdbx_strand_id
1 'polypeptide(L)'
;MASLFKATTTTVPLHKLLNAADKDERDKLTGQWRDHKLQELNFVGVVGGLVAGMLSGTGSWPVIQPNGKISPWTVRACWYCGILFAVAAVLTALQQSIRLHRLSCHQHPGKYIRRLISQQHPDRNGLILARKSHVMLWQCGTYFLSLSALSMLVGMFILIWDATDPIAGGFKRAWWTGEAKLAVTFSIIGLFIACVFVFQQFALYTWRGEDDSAEHDGQQDEP
;
A
#
# COMPACT_ATOMS: atom_id res chain seq x y z
N MET A 1 -5.74 2.61 18.23
CA MET A 1 -4.90 2.28 17.05
C MET A 1 -5.08 0.87 16.48
N ALA A 2 -5.75 -0.08 17.17
CA ALA A 2 -6.00 -1.43 16.64
C ALA A 2 -7.10 -1.52 15.55
N SER A 3 -7.82 -0.42 15.29
CA SER A 3 -8.95 -0.36 14.34
C SER A 3 -8.54 -0.08 12.89
N LEU A 4 -7.38 0.54 12.65
CA LEU A 4 -6.88 0.87 11.31
C LEU A 4 -6.46 -0.37 10.50
N PHE A 5 -6.20 -1.50 11.19
CA PHE A 5 -5.77 -2.76 10.57
C PHE A 5 -6.87 -3.83 10.53
N LYS A 6 -8.08 -3.52 11.02
CA LYS A 6 -9.26 -4.37 10.80
C LYS A 6 -9.86 -4.01 9.45
N ALA A 7 -9.10 -4.23 8.38
CA ALA A 7 -9.61 -4.08 7.03
C ALA A 7 -10.67 -5.17 6.80
N THR A 8 -11.93 -4.82 7.05
CA THR A 8 -13.11 -5.67 6.81
C THR A 8 -13.06 -6.26 5.40
N THR A 9 -12.60 -5.47 4.43
CA THR A 9 -12.35 -5.85 3.02
C THR A 9 -11.37 -7.00 2.83
N THR A 10 -10.40 -7.18 3.72
CA THR A 10 -9.43 -8.29 3.65
C THR A 10 -9.88 -9.47 4.50
N THR A 11 -10.36 -9.23 5.73
CA THR A 11 -10.66 -10.31 6.67
C THR A 11 -11.97 -11.05 6.38
N VAL A 12 -12.97 -10.39 5.80
CA VAL A 12 -14.27 -11.00 5.46
C VAL A 12 -14.16 -12.04 4.34
N PRO A 13 -13.53 -11.76 3.18
CA PRO A 13 -13.38 -12.78 2.13
C PRO A 13 -12.49 -13.94 2.59
N LEU A 14 -11.48 -13.64 3.41
CA LEU A 14 -10.64 -14.66 4.06
C LEU A 14 -11.43 -15.56 5.02
N HIS A 15 -12.44 -15.03 5.70
CA HIS A 15 -13.33 -15.84 6.54
C HIS A 15 -14.29 -16.69 5.69
N LYS A 16 -14.85 -16.11 4.62
CA LYS A 16 -15.76 -16.80 3.69
C LYS A 16 -15.06 -17.96 2.96
N LEU A 17 -13.82 -17.76 2.49
CA LEU A 17 -13.05 -18.82 1.81
C LEU A 17 -12.62 -19.98 2.73
N LEU A 18 -12.52 -19.75 4.04
CA LEU A 18 -12.14 -20.78 5.01
C LEU A 18 -13.36 -21.61 5.47
N ASN A 19 -14.52 -20.98 5.60
CA ASN A 19 -15.71 -21.57 6.20
C ASN A 19 -16.87 -21.86 5.21
N ALA A 20 -16.67 -21.72 3.90
CA ALA A 20 -17.67 -22.13 2.91
C ALA A 20 -18.05 -23.61 3.11
N ALA A 21 -19.37 -23.88 3.10
CA ALA A 21 -19.94 -25.19 3.41
C ALA A 21 -19.63 -26.23 2.33
N ASP A 22 -19.70 -25.82 1.06
CA ASP A 22 -19.38 -26.69 -0.07
C ASP A 22 -17.87 -26.71 -0.37
N LYS A 23 -17.34 -27.90 -0.68
CA LYS A 23 -15.92 -28.10 -0.98
C LYS A 23 -15.52 -27.46 -2.31
N ASP A 24 -16.39 -27.53 -3.31
CA ASP A 24 -16.10 -27.02 -4.65
C ASP A 24 -16.19 -25.49 -4.68
N GLU A 25 -17.20 -24.91 -4.01
CA GLU A 25 -17.27 -23.46 -3.78
C GLU A 25 -16.02 -22.96 -3.05
N ARG A 26 -15.58 -23.66 -2.00
CA ARG A 26 -14.39 -23.29 -1.25
C ARG A 26 -13.15 -23.30 -2.15
N ASP A 27 -12.97 -24.34 -2.97
CA ASP A 27 -11.84 -24.50 -3.91
C ASP A 27 -11.84 -23.39 -4.96
N LYS A 28 -13.01 -23.03 -5.49
CA LYS A 28 -13.19 -21.88 -6.39
C LYS A 28 -12.78 -20.55 -5.73
N LEU A 29 -13.29 -20.25 -4.54
CA LEU A 29 -12.95 -19.02 -3.80
C LEU A 29 -11.45 -18.93 -3.47
N THR A 30 -10.83 -20.07 -3.18
CA THR A 30 -9.39 -20.13 -2.89
C THR A 30 -8.54 -19.90 -4.15
N GLY A 31 -8.99 -20.39 -5.31
CA GLY A 31 -8.40 -20.11 -6.61
C GLY A 31 -8.47 -18.61 -6.96
N GLN A 32 -9.65 -18.01 -6.82
CA GLN A 32 -9.85 -16.57 -7.06
C GLN A 32 -8.97 -15.70 -6.15
N TRP A 33 -8.91 -16.03 -4.86
CA TRP A 33 -8.03 -15.32 -3.92
C TRP A 33 -6.56 -15.38 -4.34
N ARG A 34 -6.09 -16.57 -4.73
CA ARG A 34 -4.71 -16.76 -5.20
C ARG A 34 -4.42 -15.90 -6.42
N ASP A 35 -5.30 -15.92 -7.41
CA ASP A 35 -5.09 -15.22 -8.68
C ASP A 35 -5.09 -13.69 -8.46
N HIS A 36 -6.02 -13.18 -7.66
CA HIS A 36 -6.02 -11.76 -7.27
C HIS A 36 -4.78 -11.37 -6.48
N LYS A 37 -4.29 -12.25 -5.59
CA LYS A 37 -3.05 -11.98 -4.83
C LYS A 37 -1.81 -12.01 -5.73
N LEU A 38 -1.72 -12.90 -6.70
CA LEU A 38 -0.63 -12.89 -7.67
C LEU A 38 -0.62 -11.61 -8.51
N GLN A 39 -1.81 -11.13 -8.92
CA GLN A 39 -1.94 -9.86 -9.64
C GLN A 39 -1.49 -8.68 -8.78
N GLU A 40 -1.91 -8.63 -7.51
CA GLU A 40 -1.49 -7.61 -6.56
C GLU A 40 0.04 -7.60 -6.37
N LEU A 41 0.66 -8.77 -6.20
CA LEU A 41 2.12 -8.87 -6.03
C LEU A 41 2.89 -8.45 -7.29
N ASN A 42 2.38 -8.78 -8.48
CA ASN A 42 2.96 -8.31 -9.74
C ASN A 42 2.90 -6.77 -9.82
N PHE A 43 1.74 -6.18 -9.50
CA PHE A 43 1.57 -4.74 -9.45
C PHE A 43 2.57 -4.08 -8.47
N VAL A 44 2.72 -4.62 -7.25
CA VAL A 44 3.71 -4.13 -6.27
C VAL A 44 5.14 -4.22 -6.82
N GLY A 45 5.47 -5.29 -7.55
CA GLY A 45 6.78 -5.44 -8.20
C GLY A 45 7.05 -4.35 -9.25
N VAL A 46 6.09 -4.08 -10.14
CA VAL A 46 6.20 -3.05 -11.18
C VAL A 46 6.29 -1.66 -10.57
N VAL A 47 5.35 -1.31 -9.69
CA VAL A 47 5.29 0.02 -9.07
C VAL A 47 6.50 0.25 -8.16
N GLY A 48 6.94 -0.75 -7.40
CA GLY A 48 8.14 -0.65 -6.59
C GLY A 48 9.40 -0.37 -7.40
N GLY A 49 9.57 -1.02 -8.56
CA GLY A 49 10.66 -0.72 -9.49
C GLY A 49 10.60 0.71 -10.03
N LEU A 50 9.41 1.19 -10.40
CA LEU A 50 9.22 2.56 -10.88
C LEU A 50 9.55 3.59 -9.79
N VAL A 51 9.08 3.38 -8.55
CA VAL A 51 9.34 4.28 -7.42
C VAL A 51 10.84 4.32 -7.08
N ALA A 52 11.52 3.17 -7.09
CA ALA A 52 12.96 3.12 -6.89
C ALA A 52 13.73 3.89 -8.00
N GLY A 53 13.28 3.76 -9.26
CA GLY A 53 13.83 4.50 -10.39
C GLY A 53 13.63 6.02 -10.27
N MET A 54 12.42 6.46 -9.90
CA MET A 54 12.12 7.87 -9.65
C MET A 54 12.99 8.45 -8.53
N LEU A 55 13.09 7.75 -7.39
CA LEU A 55 13.92 8.17 -6.25
C LEU A 55 15.42 8.20 -6.57
N SER A 56 15.89 7.33 -7.46
CA SER A 56 17.27 7.36 -7.93
C SER A 56 17.49 8.57 -8.87
N GLY A 57 16.52 8.85 -9.75
CA GLY A 57 16.55 9.98 -10.67
C GLY A 57 16.45 11.35 -10.01
N THR A 58 15.78 11.47 -8.86
CA THR A 58 15.73 12.73 -8.09
C THR A 58 17.10 13.17 -7.60
N GLY A 59 18.05 12.24 -7.44
CA GLY A 59 19.44 12.58 -7.11
C GLY A 59 20.19 13.33 -8.22
N SER A 60 19.70 13.27 -9.47
CA SER A 60 20.31 13.91 -10.63
C SER A 60 19.64 15.24 -11.02
N TRP A 61 18.62 15.68 -10.28
CA TRP A 61 17.93 16.93 -10.60
C TRP A 61 18.84 18.15 -10.39
N PRO A 62 18.74 19.18 -11.25
CA PRO A 62 19.49 20.41 -11.08
C PRO A 62 19.18 20.98 -9.69
N VAL A 63 20.24 21.39 -8.99
CA VAL A 63 20.20 21.81 -7.58
C VAL A 63 19.15 22.92 -7.43
N ILE A 64 18.00 22.59 -6.83
CA ILE A 64 16.92 23.54 -6.52
C ILE A 64 17.39 24.60 -5.51
N GLN A 65 18.48 24.32 -4.77
CA GLN A 65 19.10 25.29 -3.88
C GLN A 65 19.99 26.27 -4.66
N PRO A 66 19.74 27.59 -4.56
CA PRO A 66 20.67 28.57 -5.08
C PRO A 66 22.00 28.47 -4.29
N ASN A 67 23.12 28.46 -5.02
CA ASN A 67 24.53 28.56 -4.54
C ASN A 67 25.31 27.28 -4.18
N GLY A 68 25.07 26.13 -4.80
CA GLY A 68 26.00 24.99 -4.67
C GLY A 68 26.11 24.42 -3.26
N LYS A 69 25.11 24.69 -2.41
CA LYS A 69 24.96 24.01 -1.12
C LYS A 69 24.56 22.55 -1.36
N ILE A 70 25.14 21.69 -0.55
CA ILE A 70 24.86 20.26 -0.50
C ILE A 70 23.46 20.10 0.10
N SER A 71 22.56 19.41 -0.60
CA SER A 71 21.21 19.09 -0.09
C SER A 71 21.24 18.55 1.34
N PRO A 72 20.25 18.89 2.19
CA PRO A 72 20.26 18.53 3.60
C PRO A 72 20.45 17.02 3.78
N TRP A 73 21.24 16.63 4.78
CA TRP A 73 21.48 15.21 5.07
C TRP A 73 20.17 14.45 5.34
N THR A 74 19.15 15.14 5.87
CA THR A 74 17.81 14.61 6.13
C THR A 74 17.08 14.22 4.84
N VAL A 75 17.19 15.03 3.78
CA VAL A 75 16.60 14.75 2.46
C VAL A 75 17.26 13.51 1.85
N ARG A 76 18.59 13.46 1.89
CA ARG A 76 19.36 12.31 1.37
C ARG A 76 19.02 11.02 2.12
N ALA A 77 18.97 11.09 3.45
CA ALA A 77 18.59 9.96 4.29
C ALA A 77 17.17 9.48 3.94
N CYS A 78 16.22 10.40 3.76
CA CYS A 78 14.84 10.07 3.41
C CYS A 78 14.75 9.37 2.05
N TRP A 79 15.49 9.83 1.04
CA TRP A 79 15.54 9.21 -0.28
C TRP A 79 16.20 7.83 -0.25
N TYR A 80 17.32 7.67 0.45
CA TYR A 80 17.97 6.35 0.60
C TYR A 80 17.08 5.36 1.34
N CYS A 81 16.39 5.78 2.42
CA CYS A 81 15.39 4.95 3.08
C CYS A 81 14.24 4.58 2.14
N GLY A 82 13.77 5.51 1.32
CA GLY A 82 12.73 5.26 0.33
C GLY A 82 13.13 4.23 -0.72
N ILE A 83 14.37 4.30 -1.21
CA ILE A 83 14.92 3.31 -2.15
C ILE A 83 14.98 1.93 -1.47
N LEU A 84 15.48 1.86 -0.23
CA LEU A 84 15.54 0.61 0.52
C LEU A 84 14.15 0.00 0.71
N PHE A 85 13.13 0.80 1.05
CA PHE A 85 11.76 0.32 1.18
C PHE A 85 11.16 -0.13 -0.14
N ALA A 86 11.42 0.58 -1.25
CA ALA A 86 10.97 0.16 -2.58
C ALA A 86 11.58 -1.19 -2.99
N VAL A 87 12.90 -1.34 -2.81
CA VAL A 87 13.61 -2.60 -3.11
C VAL A 87 13.08 -3.73 -2.21
N ALA A 88 12.87 -3.46 -0.92
CA ALA A 88 12.29 -4.44 0.00
C ALA A 88 10.88 -4.85 -0.42
N ALA A 89 10.05 -3.92 -0.92
CA ALA A 89 8.72 -4.22 -1.45
C ALA A 89 8.79 -5.17 -2.66
N VAL A 90 9.67 -4.89 -3.63
CA VAL A 90 9.87 -5.73 -4.82
C VAL A 90 10.38 -7.11 -4.45
N LEU A 91 11.39 -7.21 -3.59
CA LEU A 91 11.94 -8.49 -3.14
C LEU A 91 10.89 -9.30 -2.37
N THR A 92 10.10 -8.65 -1.52
CA THR A 92 9.01 -9.29 -0.79
C THR A 92 7.95 -9.80 -1.75
N ALA A 93 7.54 -9.00 -2.73
CA ALA A 93 6.58 -9.40 -3.74
C ALA A 93 7.05 -10.60 -4.57
N LEU A 94 8.33 -10.60 -4.97
CA LEU A 94 8.96 -11.72 -5.67
C LEU A 94 8.96 -13.00 -4.83
N GLN A 95 9.43 -12.92 -3.57
CA GLN A 95 9.48 -14.08 -2.68
C GLN A 95 8.09 -14.65 -2.40
N GLN A 96 7.09 -13.79 -2.20
CA GLN A 96 5.71 -14.19 -2.01
C GLN A 96 5.11 -14.84 -3.27
N SER A 97 5.41 -14.29 -4.45
CA SER A 97 4.95 -14.82 -5.74
C SER A 97 5.53 -16.20 -6.01
N ILE A 98 6.84 -16.40 -5.79
CA ILE A 98 7.50 -17.71 -5.95
C ILE A 98 6.91 -18.74 -5.00
N ARG A 99 6.71 -18.38 -3.72
CA ARG A 99 6.11 -19.30 -2.73
C ARG A 99 4.69 -19.69 -3.13
N LEU A 100 3.89 -18.73 -3.57
CA LEU A 100 2.50 -18.96 -3.98
C LEU A 100 2.43 -19.79 -5.26
N HIS A 101 3.33 -19.56 -6.22
CA HIS A 101 3.45 -20.36 -7.43
C HIS A 101 3.83 -21.82 -7.09
N ARG A 102 4.83 -22.03 -6.24
CA ARG A 102 5.23 -23.38 -5.78
C ARG A 102 4.09 -24.11 -5.05
N LEU A 103 3.32 -23.40 -4.24
CA LEU A 103 2.12 -23.97 -3.58
C LEU A 103 1.03 -24.34 -4.59
N SER A 104 0.95 -23.62 -5.70
CA SER A 104 -0.05 -23.86 -6.75
C SER A 104 0.26 -25.08 -7.61
N CYS A 105 1.51 -25.53 -7.67
CA CYS A 105 1.93 -26.72 -8.40
C CYS A 105 1.61 -28.04 -7.65
N HIS A 106 1.04 -28.01 -6.45
CA HIS A 106 0.70 -29.22 -5.70
C HIS A 106 -0.62 -29.84 -6.20
N GLN A 107 -0.78 -31.16 -6.03
CA GLN A 107 -1.97 -31.93 -6.45
C GLN A 107 -3.30 -31.40 -5.83
N HIS A 108 -3.24 -30.72 -4.69
CA HIS A 108 -4.40 -30.09 -4.03
C HIS A 108 -4.07 -28.66 -3.57
N PRO A 109 -3.96 -27.69 -4.49
CA PRO A 109 -3.43 -26.36 -4.19
C PRO A 109 -4.32 -25.60 -3.18
N GLY A 110 -5.64 -25.76 -3.28
CA GLY A 110 -6.59 -25.13 -2.35
C GLY A 110 -6.42 -25.56 -0.89
N LYS A 111 -6.10 -26.84 -0.64
CA LYS A 111 -5.93 -27.37 0.73
C LYS A 111 -4.68 -26.80 1.41
N TYR A 112 -3.56 -26.70 0.68
CA TYR A 112 -2.31 -26.15 1.22
C TYR A 112 -2.39 -24.64 1.44
N ILE A 113 -3.00 -23.91 0.50
CA ILE A 113 -3.21 -22.46 0.64
C ILE A 113 -4.08 -22.16 1.85
N ARG A 114 -5.18 -22.89 2.07
CA ARG A 114 -6.01 -22.73 3.27
C ARG A 114 -5.26 -23.04 4.54
N ARG A 115 -4.47 -24.12 4.57
CA ARG A 115 -3.67 -24.48 5.75
C ARG A 115 -2.63 -23.41 6.08
N LEU A 116 -2.10 -22.73 5.07
CA LEU A 116 -1.19 -21.60 5.25
C LEU A 116 -1.91 -20.38 5.84
N ILE A 117 -3.16 -20.14 5.46
CA ILE A 117 -3.95 -18.98 5.90
C ILE A 117 -4.63 -19.23 7.26
N SER A 118 -5.06 -20.46 7.53
CA SER A 118 -5.83 -20.84 8.72
C SER A 118 -4.99 -20.76 10.00
N GLN A 119 -5.60 -20.34 11.09
CA GLN A 119 -5.07 -20.60 12.43
C GLN A 119 -5.16 -22.09 12.77
N GLN A 120 -4.14 -22.60 13.46
CA GLN A 120 -4.11 -23.99 13.94
C GLN A 120 -5.18 -24.27 15.01
N HIS A 121 -5.64 -23.25 15.74
CA HIS A 121 -6.71 -23.38 16.72
C HIS A 121 -8.02 -22.79 16.15
N PRO A 122 -9.10 -23.58 16.10
CA PRO A 122 -10.43 -23.07 15.80
C PRO A 122 -10.91 -22.15 16.93
N ASP A 123 -11.74 -21.16 16.58
CA ASP A 123 -12.34 -20.25 17.55
C ASP A 123 -13.36 -21.00 18.43
N ARG A 124 -13.80 -20.36 19.52
CA ARG A 124 -14.77 -20.90 20.50
C ARG A 124 -16.10 -21.32 19.86
N ASN A 125 -16.40 -20.82 18.65
CA ASN A 125 -17.58 -21.15 17.85
C ASN A 125 -17.32 -22.24 16.77
N GLY A 126 -16.14 -22.87 16.74
CA GLY A 126 -15.76 -23.89 15.75
C GLY A 126 -15.37 -23.34 14.37
N LEU A 127 -15.37 -22.02 14.19
CA LEU A 127 -14.99 -21.36 12.94
C LEU A 127 -13.46 -21.31 12.78
N ILE A 128 -13.00 -21.53 11.55
CA ILE A 128 -11.58 -21.40 11.19
C ILE A 128 -11.30 -19.94 10.86
N LEU A 129 -10.53 -19.27 11.72
CA LEU A 129 -10.09 -17.89 11.50
C LEU A 129 -8.77 -17.83 10.71
N ALA A 130 -8.60 -16.75 9.95
CA ALA A 130 -7.33 -16.44 9.30
C ALA A 130 -6.32 -15.90 10.32
N ARG A 131 -5.06 -16.36 10.26
CA ARG A 131 -4.02 -15.92 11.18
C ARG A 131 -3.63 -14.47 10.90
N LYS A 132 -3.89 -13.57 11.85
CA LYS A 132 -3.59 -12.13 11.72
C LYS A 132 -2.15 -11.84 11.28
N SER A 133 -1.17 -12.59 11.80
CA SER A 133 0.24 -12.43 11.41
C SER A 133 0.51 -12.85 9.96
N HIS A 134 -0.18 -13.87 9.44
CA HIS A 134 -0.05 -14.25 8.03
C HIS A 134 -0.73 -13.22 7.12
N VAL A 135 -1.88 -12.68 7.52
CA VAL A 135 -2.53 -11.58 6.79
C VAL A 135 -1.61 -10.35 6.73
N MET A 136 -0.96 -10.00 7.85
CA MET A 136 0.02 -8.91 7.87
C MET A 136 1.23 -9.21 6.99
N LEU A 137 1.71 -10.46 6.96
CA LEU A 137 2.83 -10.87 6.11
C LEU A 137 2.47 -10.74 4.62
N TRP A 138 1.28 -11.16 4.21
CA TRP A 138 0.80 -11.02 2.83
C TRP A 138 0.58 -9.56 2.41
N GLN A 139 0.39 -8.65 3.35
CA GLN A 139 0.27 -7.21 3.09
C GLN A 139 1.61 -6.45 3.23
N CYS A 140 2.68 -7.15 3.59
CA CYS A 140 3.99 -6.54 3.89
C CYS A 140 4.59 -5.79 2.68
N GLY A 141 4.45 -6.34 1.46
CA GLY A 141 4.91 -5.68 0.24
C GLY A 141 4.24 -4.34 0.02
N THR A 142 2.92 -4.26 0.21
CA THR A 142 2.13 -3.04 0.08
C THR A 142 2.50 -2.00 1.15
N TYR A 143 2.80 -2.43 2.38
CA TYR A 143 3.27 -1.53 3.44
C TYR A 143 4.64 -0.93 3.12
N PHE A 144 5.60 -1.73 2.66
CA PHE A 144 6.91 -1.22 2.27
C PHE A 144 6.81 -0.24 1.09
N LEU A 145 5.97 -0.53 0.10
CA LEU A 145 5.74 0.38 -1.01
C LEU A 145 5.11 1.71 -0.55
N SER A 146 4.13 1.64 0.35
CA SER A 146 3.49 2.83 0.94
C SER A 146 4.48 3.66 1.76
N LEU A 147 5.36 3.00 2.52
CA LEU A 147 6.38 3.67 3.31
C LEU A 147 7.45 4.33 2.43
N SER A 148 7.82 3.70 1.31
CA SER A 148 8.70 4.30 0.30
C SER A 148 8.09 5.56 -0.30
N ALA A 149 6.82 5.51 -0.71
CA ALA A 149 6.10 6.67 -1.22
C ALA A 149 6.00 7.79 -0.17
N LEU A 150 5.70 7.46 1.09
CA LEU A 150 5.66 8.43 2.18
C LEU A 150 7.03 9.09 2.40
N SER A 151 8.11 8.31 2.44
CA SER A 151 9.45 8.87 2.56
C SER A 151 9.82 9.77 1.37
N MET A 152 9.38 9.42 0.16
CA MET A 152 9.60 10.28 -1.01
C MET A 152 8.90 11.63 -0.84
N LEU A 153 7.62 11.61 -0.43
CA LEU A 153 6.85 12.84 -0.19
C LEU A 153 7.50 13.69 0.90
N VAL A 154 7.82 13.10 2.06
CA VAL A 154 8.46 13.80 3.17
C VAL A 154 9.81 14.40 2.75
N GLY A 155 10.65 13.64 2.05
CA GLY A 155 11.93 14.13 1.53
C GLY A 155 11.77 15.31 0.58
N MET A 156 10.74 15.29 -0.27
CA MET A 156 10.44 16.39 -1.19
C MET A 156 9.94 17.64 -0.46
N PHE A 157 9.06 17.48 0.53
CA PHE A 157 8.60 18.60 1.36
C PHE A 157 9.75 19.30 2.09
N ILE A 158 10.67 18.52 2.68
CA ILE A 158 11.84 19.06 3.38
C ILE A 158 12.75 19.80 2.39
N LEU A 159 13.03 19.21 1.22
CA LEU A 159 13.90 19.82 0.22
C LEU A 159 13.38 21.18 -0.25
N ILE A 160 12.08 21.27 -0.50
CA ILE A 160 11.44 22.47 -1.04
C ILE A 160 11.36 23.58 0.02
N TRP A 161 11.08 23.23 1.27
CA TRP A 161 11.07 24.23 2.34
C TRP A 161 12.47 24.73 2.71
N ASP A 162 13.47 23.84 2.72
CA ASP A 162 14.86 24.21 2.94
C ASP A 162 15.40 25.14 1.82
N ALA A 163 14.91 24.98 0.58
CA ALA A 163 15.23 25.91 -0.51
C ALA A 163 14.62 27.32 -0.34
N THR A 164 13.67 27.51 0.58
CA THR A 164 12.99 28.80 0.79
C THR A 164 13.64 29.65 1.90
N ASP A 165 14.65 29.14 2.62
CA ASP A 165 15.27 29.87 3.72
C ASP A 165 15.88 31.22 3.26
N PRO A 166 15.50 32.35 3.89
CA PRO A 166 15.96 33.66 3.48
C PRO A 166 17.46 33.79 3.75
N ILE A 167 18.18 34.28 2.74
CA ILE A 167 19.62 34.56 2.76
C ILE A 167 20.01 35.26 4.08
N ALA A 168 20.88 34.61 4.86
CA ALA A 168 21.51 35.20 6.04
C ALA A 168 22.41 36.37 5.60
N GLY A 169 21.82 37.56 5.52
CA GLY A 169 22.50 38.81 5.19
C GLY A 169 21.70 39.66 4.21
N GLY A 170 20.78 40.47 4.72
CA GLY A 170 20.15 41.53 3.93
C GLY A 170 18.66 41.71 4.21
N PHE A 171 18.37 42.67 5.08
CA PHE A 171 17.05 43.24 5.33
C PHE A 171 16.32 43.56 4.01
N LYS A 172 15.07 43.06 3.84
CA LYS A 172 14.14 43.30 2.73
C LYS A 172 14.56 42.78 1.33
N ARG A 173 14.44 41.47 1.09
CA ARG A 173 14.13 40.94 -0.26
C ARG A 173 12.81 40.18 -0.20
N ALA A 174 11.93 40.47 -1.15
CA ALA A 174 10.55 40.03 -1.19
C ALA A 174 10.40 38.54 -0.84
N TRP A 175 9.61 38.23 0.19
CA TRP A 175 9.24 36.86 0.59
C TRP A 175 8.62 36.03 -0.55
N TRP A 176 8.26 36.70 -1.66
CA TRP A 176 7.67 36.14 -2.87
C TRP A 176 8.74 35.92 -3.97
N THR A 177 9.81 35.18 -3.66
CA THR A 177 10.82 34.74 -4.64
C THR A 177 10.31 33.55 -5.48
N GLY A 178 11.05 33.15 -6.51
CA GLY A 178 10.74 31.95 -7.31
C GLY A 178 10.65 30.67 -6.47
N GLU A 179 11.54 30.52 -5.49
CA GLU A 179 11.56 29.38 -4.56
C GLU A 179 10.33 29.34 -3.64
N ALA A 180 9.92 30.51 -3.13
CA ALA A 180 8.71 30.61 -2.31
C ALA A 180 7.44 30.26 -3.12
N LYS A 181 7.38 30.65 -4.40
CA LYS A 181 6.29 30.24 -5.30
C LYS A 181 6.28 28.73 -5.52
N LEU A 182 7.44 28.12 -5.71
CA LEU A 182 7.60 26.67 -5.85
C LEU A 182 7.15 25.93 -4.58
N ALA A 183 7.52 26.44 -3.40
CA ALA A 183 7.10 25.85 -2.13
C ALA A 183 5.60 25.91 -1.89
N VAL A 184 4.98 27.04 -2.21
CA VAL A 184 3.54 27.22 -2.08
C VAL A 184 2.78 26.36 -3.09
N THR A 185 3.18 26.32 -4.36
CA THR A 185 2.51 25.48 -5.38
C THR A 185 2.64 23.99 -5.07
N PHE A 186 3.82 23.53 -4.64
CA PHE A 186 4.02 22.16 -4.21
C PHE A 186 3.17 21.80 -2.99
N SER A 187 3.07 22.71 -2.00
CA SER A 187 2.25 22.48 -0.80
C SER A 187 0.76 22.42 -1.12
N ILE A 188 0.26 23.27 -2.02
CA ILE A 188 -1.15 23.24 -2.47
C ILE A 188 -1.46 21.93 -3.18
N ILE A 189 -0.61 21.51 -4.13
CA ILE A 189 -0.79 20.25 -4.86
C ILE A 189 -0.68 19.06 -3.90
N GLY A 190 0.30 19.07 -3.00
CA GLY A 190 0.50 18.03 -2.00
C GLY A 190 -0.70 17.90 -1.04
N LEU A 191 -1.25 19.03 -0.58
CA LEU A 191 -2.46 19.07 0.25
C LEU A 191 -3.66 18.53 -0.52
N PHE A 192 -3.84 18.92 -1.78
CA PHE A 192 -4.90 18.39 -2.63
C PHE A 192 -4.82 16.86 -2.78
N ILE A 193 -3.62 16.34 -3.09
CA ILE A 193 -3.39 14.89 -3.17
C ILE A 193 -3.69 14.21 -1.83
N ALA A 194 -3.26 14.78 -0.71
CA ALA A 194 -3.53 14.25 0.62
C ALA A 194 -5.05 14.22 0.93
N CYS A 195 -5.77 15.29 0.60
CA CYS A 195 -7.23 15.34 0.75
C CYS A 195 -7.94 14.29 -0.10
N VAL A 196 -7.56 14.15 -1.38
CA VAL A 196 -8.10 13.12 -2.28
C VAL A 196 -7.79 11.73 -1.73
N PHE A 197 -6.58 11.49 -1.22
CA PHE A 197 -6.20 10.22 -0.63
C PHE A 197 -7.03 9.89 0.62
N VAL A 198 -7.19 10.83 1.55
CA VAL A 198 -8.01 10.65 2.75
C VAL A 198 -9.48 10.42 2.38
N PHE A 199 -10.01 11.16 1.41
CA PHE A 199 -11.36 10.97 0.89
C PHE A 199 -11.54 9.57 0.31
N GLN A 200 -10.58 9.09 -0.49
CA GLN A 200 -10.60 7.73 -1.05
C GLN A 200 -10.58 6.67 0.05
N GLN A 201 -9.73 6.81 1.07
CA GLN A 201 -9.69 5.88 2.21
C GLN A 201 -11.01 5.89 2.98
N PHE A 202 -11.59 7.08 3.20
CA PHE A 202 -12.86 7.21 3.89
C PHE A 202 -14.00 6.57 3.08
N ALA A 203 -14.14 6.90 1.80
CA ALA A 203 -15.18 6.37 0.92
C ALA A 203 -15.14 4.83 0.84
N LEU A 204 -13.94 4.25 0.70
CA LEU A 204 -13.76 2.80 0.67
C LEU A 204 -13.97 2.13 2.03
N TYR A 205 -13.70 2.84 3.14
CA TYR A 205 -13.96 2.32 4.48
C TYR A 205 -15.45 2.35 4.83
N THR A 206 -16.17 3.39 4.39
CA THR A 206 -17.61 3.51 4.59
C THR A 206 -18.42 2.56 3.70
N TRP A 207 -17.83 2.05 2.61
CA TRP A 207 -18.49 1.06 1.77
C TRP A 207 -18.62 -0.26 2.52
N ARG A 208 -19.84 -0.51 2.98
CA ARG A 208 -20.28 -1.75 3.63
C ARG A 208 -21.20 -2.41 2.61
N GLY A 209 -20.72 -3.44 1.92
CA GLY A 209 -21.45 -4.16 0.85
C GLY A 209 -22.69 -4.93 1.32
N GLU A 210 -23.47 -4.34 2.22
CA GLU A 210 -24.73 -4.86 2.76
C GLU A 210 -25.89 -4.59 1.79
N ASP A 211 -25.74 -3.66 0.84
CA ASP A 211 -26.82 -3.23 -0.06
C ASP A 211 -27.05 -4.18 -1.26
N ASP A 212 -26.04 -4.97 -1.68
CA ASP A 212 -26.16 -5.84 -2.87
C ASP A 212 -26.76 -7.22 -2.57
N SER A 213 -26.93 -7.59 -1.29
CA SER A 213 -27.48 -8.90 -0.90
C SER A 213 -29.01 -8.91 -0.88
N ALA A 214 -29.66 -7.75 -0.82
CA ALA A 214 -31.11 -7.62 -0.73
C ALA A 214 -31.82 -7.70 -2.10
N GLU A 215 -31.11 -7.48 -3.21
CA GLU A 215 -31.71 -7.53 -4.55
C GLU A 215 -31.94 -8.96 -5.07
N HIS A 216 -31.22 -9.97 -4.56
CA HIS A 216 -31.39 -11.34 -5.07
C HIS A 216 -32.45 -12.18 -4.34
N ASP A 217 -32.82 -11.77 -3.12
CA ASP A 217 -33.87 -12.46 -2.34
C ASP A 217 -35.29 -11.95 -2.68
N GLY A 218 -35.42 -10.84 -3.41
CA GLY A 218 -36.71 -10.24 -3.77
C GLY A 218 -37.36 -10.77 -5.05
N GLN A 219 -36.72 -11.69 -5.78
CA GLN A 219 -37.18 -12.09 -7.13
C GLN A 219 -37.45 -13.60 -7.30
N GLN A 220 -37.55 -14.35 -6.19
CA GLN A 220 -37.95 -15.76 -6.21
C GLN A 220 -39.39 -16.04 -5.72
N ASP A 221 -40.15 -15.01 -5.32
CA ASP A 221 -41.53 -15.17 -4.86
C ASP A 221 -42.51 -14.35 -5.74
N GLU A 222 -42.74 -14.79 -6.98
CA GLU A 222 -44.06 -14.60 -7.60
C GLU A 222 -44.52 -15.93 -8.25
N PRO A 223 -45.73 -16.41 -7.90
CA PRO A 223 -46.27 -17.71 -8.32
C PRO A 223 -46.70 -17.81 -9.78
#